data_AF-A0A7T5RRR0-F1
#
_entry.id   AF-A0A7T5RRR0-F1
#
_cell.length_a   1.000
_cell.length_b   1.000
_cell.length_c   1.000
_cell.angle_alpha   90.00
_cell.angle_beta   90.00
_cell.angle_gamma   90.00
#
_symmetry.space_group_name_H-M   'P 1'
#
loop_
_entity.id
_entity.type
_entity.pdbx_description
1 polymer ?
#
loop_
_entity_poly.entity_id
_entity_poly.type
_entity_poly.pdbx_seq_one_letter_code
_entity_poly.pdbx_strand_id
1 'polypeptide(L)'
;MKSIKVFWNEKTLASGDVLVFLFGDRKETVKATKLMVAKMRQSNTLSMTRREMRFFAKELESGALGVKYSYHNFYTKLLRKLLDMGFLEKDVLIWDPKRRKTVAVYQLKIQQIPERAPQSGFVKNAWRVAKGWNDLVREE
;
A
#
# COMPACT_ATOMS: atom_id res chain seq x y z
N MET A 1 -20.36 -18.90 13.08
CA MET A 1 -19.62 -17.64 12.90
C MET A 1 -18.16 -17.89 13.25
N LYS A 2 -17.27 -18.10 12.26
CA LYS A 2 -15.84 -18.35 12.55
C LYS A 2 -15.21 -17.02 12.97
N SER A 3 -14.73 -16.93 14.21
CA SER A 3 -14.01 -15.74 14.65
C SER A 3 -12.80 -15.54 13.74
N ILE A 4 -12.64 -14.31 13.25
CA ILE A 4 -11.40 -13.90 12.62
C ILE A 4 -10.38 -13.89 13.76
N LYS A 5 -9.71 -15.02 14.00
CA LYS A 5 -8.45 -15.02 14.76
C LYS A 5 -7.47 -14.21 13.93
N VAL A 6 -7.48 -12.89 14.12
CA VAL A 6 -6.39 -12.02 13.73
C VAL A 6 -5.22 -12.45 14.61
N PHE A 7 -4.47 -13.46 14.15
CA PHE A 7 -3.17 -13.77 14.72
C PHE A 7 -2.30 -12.56 14.44
N TRP A 8 -2.29 -11.61 15.38
CA TRP A 8 -1.30 -10.55 15.46
C TRP A 8 0.04 -11.25 15.68
N ASN A 9 0.73 -11.59 14.59
CA ASN A 9 2.05 -12.20 14.68
C ASN A 9 3.05 -11.10 15.06
N GLU A 10 3.21 -10.87 16.37
CA GLU A 10 4.08 -9.83 16.91
C GLU A 10 5.53 -9.98 16.42
N LYS A 11 5.97 -11.21 16.10
CA LYS A 11 7.28 -11.48 15.50
C LYS A 11 7.43 -10.86 14.11
N THR A 12 6.39 -10.93 13.27
CA THR A 12 6.37 -10.31 11.93
C THR A 12 6.32 -8.79 12.01
N LEU A 13 5.65 -8.23 13.03
CA LEU A 13 5.67 -6.78 13.27
C LEU A 13 7.03 -6.30 13.80
N ALA A 14 7.71 -7.13 14.59
CA ALA A 14 9.04 -6.84 15.10
C ALA A 14 10.11 -6.93 14.01
N SER A 15 9.92 -7.77 12.98
CA SER A 15 10.83 -7.86 11.83
C SER A 15 10.70 -6.69 10.85
N GLY A 16 9.75 -5.77 11.05
CA GLY A 16 9.59 -4.55 10.26
C GLY A 16 8.94 -4.73 8.88
N ASP A 17 8.62 -5.96 8.48
CA ASP A 17 8.02 -6.22 7.16
C ASP A 17 6.49 -6.03 7.19
N VAL A 18 6.08 -4.77 7.06
CA VAL A 18 4.66 -4.36 7.08
C VAL A 18 3.83 -5.10 6.02
N LEU A 19 4.42 -5.43 4.87
CA LEU A 19 3.69 -6.07 3.77
C LEU A 19 3.46 -7.54 4.06
N VAL A 20 4.42 -8.23 4.65
CA VAL A 20 4.23 -9.62 5.13
C VAL A 20 3.19 -9.65 6.25
N PHE A 21 3.14 -8.64 7.11
CA PHE A 21 2.05 -8.53 8.09
C PHE A 21 0.67 -8.36 7.41
N LEU A 22 0.55 -7.49 6.40
CA LEU A 22 -0.73 -7.20 5.75
C LEU A 22 -1.24 -8.34 4.87
N PHE A 23 -0.33 -9.07 4.21
CA PHE A 23 -0.67 -10.04 3.16
C PHE A 23 -0.28 -11.49 3.51
N GLY A 24 0.39 -11.71 4.63
CA GLY A 24 0.96 -13.00 5.02
C GLY A 24 2.10 -13.43 4.09
N ASP A 25 2.30 -14.74 3.96
CA ASP A 25 3.35 -15.33 3.12
C ASP A 25 3.06 -15.29 1.60
N ARG A 26 2.13 -14.43 1.17
CA ARG A 26 1.76 -14.25 -0.24
C ARG A 26 2.82 -13.42 -0.97
N LYS A 27 3.93 -14.07 -1.33
CA LYS A 27 5.10 -13.44 -1.96
C LYS A 27 4.76 -12.59 -3.17
N GLU A 28 3.86 -13.05 -4.04
CA GLU A 28 3.45 -12.30 -5.23
C GLU A 28 2.69 -11.01 -4.88
N THR A 29 1.80 -11.05 -3.87
CA THR A 29 1.08 -9.86 -3.39
C THR A 29 2.04 -8.85 -2.79
N VAL A 30 2.99 -9.31 -1.97
CA VAL A 30 4.03 -8.44 -1.38
C VAL A 30 4.86 -7.76 -2.47
N LYS A 31 5.36 -8.53 -3.46
CA LYS A 31 6.14 -7.98 -4.57
C LYS A 31 5.32 -7.01 -5.42
N ALA A 32 4.07 -7.34 -5.75
CA ALA A 32 3.17 -6.46 -6.50
C ALA A 32 2.92 -5.14 -5.76
N THR A 33 2.73 -5.17 -4.43
CA THR A 33 2.58 -3.96 -3.62
C THR A 33 3.87 -3.13 -3.63
N LYS A 34 5.06 -3.74 -3.47
CA LYS A 34 6.34 -3.02 -3.56
C LYS A 34 6.50 -2.33 -4.92
N LEU A 35 6.21 -3.03 -6.02
CA LEU A 35 6.24 -2.46 -7.37
C LEU A 35 5.27 -1.29 -7.53
N MET A 36 4.06 -1.41 -6.97
CA MET A 36 3.07 -0.33 -7.02
C MET A 36 3.55 0.91 -6.27
N VAL A 37 4.06 0.74 -5.05
CA VAL A 37 4.61 1.83 -4.24
C VAL A 37 5.77 2.50 -4.97
N ALA A 38 6.73 1.72 -5.49
CA ALA A 38 7.85 2.24 -6.28
C ALA A 38 7.38 3.05 -7.51
N LYS A 39 6.37 2.56 -8.25
CA LYS A 39 5.81 3.28 -9.40
C LYS A 39 5.13 4.60 -8.98
N MET A 40 4.39 4.61 -7.88
CA MET A 40 3.75 5.82 -7.37
C MET A 40 4.77 6.84 -6.84
N ARG A 41 5.90 6.38 -6.28
CA ARG A 41 7.02 7.23 -5.80
C ARG A 41 7.70 8.02 -6.92
N GLN A 42 7.63 7.56 -8.16
CA GLN A 42 8.15 8.31 -9.32
C GLN A 42 7.40 9.63 -9.57
N SER A 43 6.21 9.79 -8.97
CA SER A 43 5.47 11.06 -9.02
C SER A 43 5.73 11.89 -7.75
N ASN A 44 5.85 13.21 -7.92
CA ASN A 44 6.05 14.14 -6.80
C ASN A 44 4.92 14.10 -5.77
N THR A 45 3.73 13.66 -6.17
CA THR A 45 2.52 13.61 -5.34
C THR A 45 2.20 12.21 -4.81
N LEU A 46 3.10 11.24 -4.98
CA LEU A 46 2.94 9.84 -4.55
C LEU A 46 1.61 9.24 -5.05
N SER A 47 1.27 9.49 -6.31
CA SER A 47 -0.04 9.24 -6.87
C SER A 47 -0.02 8.60 -8.26
N MET A 48 -1.11 7.91 -8.59
CA MET A 48 -1.40 7.43 -9.93
C MET A 48 -2.86 7.73 -10.28
N THR A 49 -3.10 8.20 -11.49
CA THR A 49 -4.45 8.34 -12.03
C THR A 49 -5.14 6.97 -12.12
N ARG A 50 -6.48 6.97 -12.19
CA ARG A 50 -7.25 5.73 -12.43
C ARG A 50 -6.80 4.98 -13.69
N ARG A 51 -6.39 5.73 -14.72
CA ARG A 51 -5.86 5.18 -15.97
C ARG A 51 -4.52 4.46 -15.74
N GLU A 52 -3.55 5.13 -15.10
CA GLU A 52 -2.24 4.54 -14.80
C GLU A 52 -2.38 3.31 -13.90
N MET A 53 -3.26 3.36 -12.89
CA MET A 53 -3.54 2.23 -12.00
C MET A 53 -4.05 1.02 -12.78
N ARG A 54 -4.95 1.24 -13.74
CA ARG A 54 -5.45 0.19 -14.65
C ARG A 54 -4.36 -0.39 -15.54
N PHE A 55 -3.48 0.45 -16.10
CA PHE A 55 -2.37 -0.03 -16.93
C PHE A 55 -1.39 -0.85 -16.08
N PHE A 56 -1.04 -0.37 -14.90
CA PHE A 56 -0.19 -1.12 -13.97
C PHE A 56 -0.77 -2.49 -13.61
N ALA A 57 -2.08 -2.57 -13.31
CA ALA A 57 -2.73 -3.85 -13.04
C ALA A 57 -2.66 -4.82 -14.23
N LYS A 58 -2.73 -4.30 -15.48
CA LYS A 58 -2.55 -5.11 -16.69
C LYS A 58 -1.10 -5.56 -16.89
N GLU A 59 -0.13 -4.71 -16.60
CA GLU A 59 1.30 -5.05 -16.66
C GLU A 59 1.66 -6.14 -15.64
N LEU A 60 1.04 -6.11 -14.45
CA LEU A 60 1.14 -7.19 -13.47
C LEU A 60 0.50 -8.49 -13.98
N GLU A 61 -0.67 -8.42 -14.61
CA GLU A 61 -1.37 -9.61 -15.11
C GLU A 61 -0.60 -10.30 -16.25
N SER A 62 0.00 -9.51 -17.15
CA SER A 62 0.86 -10.04 -18.22
C SER A 62 2.22 -10.53 -17.72
N GLY A 63 2.63 -10.15 -16.51
CA GLY A 63 3.96 -10.45 -15.96
C GLY A 63 5.09 -9.56 -16.50
N ALA A 64 4.76 -8.48 -17.20
CA ALA A 64 5.73 -7.56 -17.80
C ALA A 64 6.67 -6.90 -16.76
N LEU A 65 6.25 -6.86 -15.50
CA LEU A 65 7.01 -6.28 -14.40
C LEU A 65 7.87 -7.31 -13.62
N GLY A 66 8.10 -8.50 -14.21
CA GLY A 66 8.85 -9.59 -13.57
C GLY A 66 8.09 -10.32 -12.45
N VAL A 67 6.83 -9.92 -12.20
CA VAL A 67 5.91 -10.55 -11.26
C VAL A 67 4.56 -10.68 -11.94
N LYS A 68 4.00 -11.89 -11.96
CA LYS A 68 2.66 -12.13 -12.46
C LYS A 68 1.66 -12.02 -11.31
N TYR A 69 0.65 -11.18 -11.45
CA TYR A 69 -0.40 -11.01 -10.44
C TYR A 69 -1.75 -10.74 -11.09
N SER A 70 -2.78 -11.47 -10.67
CA SER A 70 -4.13 -11.38 -11.27
C SER A 70 -4.71 -9.97 -11.20
N TYR A 71 -5.23 -9.46 -12.33
CA TYR A 71 -5.90 -8.16 -12.39
C TYR A 71 -7.09 -8.10 -11.44
N HIS A 72 -7.89 -9.17 -11.37
CA HIS A 72 -9.01 -9.23 -10.42
C HIS A 72 -8.51 -9.14 -8.97
N ASN A 73 -7.53 -9.95 -8.58
CA ASN A 73 -6.99 -9.94 -7.22
C ASN A 73 -6.27 -8.63 -6.87
N PHE A 74 -5.72 -7.92 -7.87
CA PHE A 74 -5.18 -6.58 -7.69
C PHE A 74 -6.24 -5.64 -7.11
N TYR A 75 -7.42 -5.55 -7.73
CA TYR A 75 -8.47 -4.66 -7.24
C TYR A 75 -9.18 -5.19 -5.99
N THR A 76 -9.53 -6.47 -5.96
CA THR A 76 -10.41 -7.00 -4.91
C THR A 76 -9.68 -7.38 -3.62
N LYS A 77 -8.37 -7.64 -3.68
CA LYS A 77 -7.58 -8.03 -2.50
C LYS A 77 -6.49 -7.02 -2.16
N LEU A 78 -5.62 -6.68 -3.12
CA LEU A 78 -4.45 -5.82 -2.85
C LEU A 78 -4.88 -4.37 -2.62
N LEU A 79 -5.46 -3.75 -3.65
CA LEU A 79 -5.85 -2.34 -3.64
C LEU A 79 -6.90 -2.07 -2.56
N ARG A 80 -7.92 -2.93 -2.50
CA ARG A 80 -8.96 -2.85 -1.46
C ARG A 80 -8.38 -2.89 -0.05
N LYS A 81 -7.45 -3.81 0.24
CA LYS A 81 -6.82 -3.89 1.57
C LYS A 81 -6.07 -2.61 1.93
N LEU A 82 -5.35 -1.99 0.99
CA LEU A 82 -4.62 -0.74 1.25
C LEU A 82 -5.57 0.46 1.44
N LEU A 83 -6.69 0.49 0.71
CA LEU A 83 -7.76 1.47 0.91
C LEU A 83 -8.41 1.30 2.30
N ASP A 84 -8.78 0.06 2.65
CA ASP A 84 -9.43 -0.26 3.93
C ASP A 84 -8.52 0.06 5.13
N MET A 85 -7.19 -0.02 4.95
CA MET A 85 -6.20 0.33 5.98
C MET A 85 -5.87 1.83 6.04
N GLY A 86 -6.37 2.66 5.11
CA GLY A 86 -6.03 4.08 5.04
C GLY A 86 -4.62 4.39 4.53
N PHE A 87 -3.93 3.39 3.96
CA PHE A 87 -2.60 3.55 3.34
C PHE A 87 -2.67 4.13 1.94
N LEU A 88 -3.81 3.95 1.29
CA LEU A 88 -4.14 4.56 0.01
C LEU A 88 -5.45 5.34 0.16
N GLU A 89 -5.54 6.50 -0.49
CA GLU A 89 -6.80 7.20 -0.69
C GLU A 89 -7.16 7.19 -2.17
N LYS A 90 -8.44 7.06 -2.49
CA LYS A 90 -8.97 7.15 -3.86
C LYS A 90 -9.62 8.51 -4.06
N ASP A 91 -9.67 8.94 -5.32
CA ASP A 91 -10.38 10.15 -5.76
C ASP A 91 -9.86 11.44 -5.15
N VAL A 92 -8.59 11.43 -4.73
CA VAL A 92 -7.89 12.65 -4.31
C VAL A 92 -7.76 13.57 -5.52
N LEU A 93 -8.14 14.83 -5.34
CA LEU A 93 -8.08 15.83 -6.39
C LEU A 93 -6.71 16.51 -6.38
N ILE A 94 -5.96 16.37 -7.48
CA ILE A 94 -4.64 17.00 -7.65
C ILE A 94 -4.66 17.86 -8.91
N TRP A 95 -4.03 19.03 -8.83
CA TRP A 95 -3.82 19.89 -9.99
C TRP A 95 -2.73 19.31 -10.91
N ASP A 96 -3.08 19.00 -12.15
CA ASP A 96 -2.12 18.62 -13.20
C ASP A 96 -1.69 19.89 -13.96
N PRO A 97 -0.47 20.41 -13.72
CA PRO A 97 -0.03 21.65 -14.35
C PRO A 97 0.19 21.50 -15.86
N LYS A 98 0.53 20.30 -16.34
CA LYS A 98 0.76 20.05 -17.77
C LYS A 98 -0.54 20.11 -18.56
N ARG A 99 -1.62 19.59 -17.97
CA ARG A 99 -2.95 19.57 -18.60
C ARG A 99 -3.86 20.72 -18.15
N ARG A 100 -3.37 21.58 -17.23
CA ARG A 100 -4.10 22.70 -16.62
C ARG A 100 -5.49 22.30 -16.12
N LYS A 101 -5.59 21.16 -15.43
CA LYS A 101 -6.86 20.65 -14.91
C LYS A 101 -6.67 19.86 -13.63
N THR A 102 -7.71 19.81 -12.82
CA THR A 102 -7.79 18.92 -11.66
C THR A 102 -8.09 17.50 -12.12
N VAL A 103 -7.36 16.52 -11.57
CA VAL A 103 -7.54 15.09 -11.85
C VAL A 103 -7.72 14.31 -10.56
N ALA A 104 -8.64 13.35 -10.58
CA ALA A 104 -8.84 12.38 -9.51
C ALA A 104 -7.79 11.26 -9.59
N VAL A 105 -7.11 10.99 -8.48
CA VAL A 105 -6.02 10.02 -8.40
C VAL A 105 -6.18 9.06 -7.21
N TYR A 106 -5.45 7.95 -7.27
CA TYR A 106 -5.06 7.20 -6.09
C TYR A 106 -3.79 7.82 -5.51
N GLN A 107 -3.74 8.04 -4.21
CA GLN A 107 -2.58 8.65 -3.54
C GLN A 107 -2.15 7.80 -2.34
N LEU A 108 -0.85 7.54 -2.23
CA LEU A 108 -0.27 6.94 -1.02
C LEU A 108 -0.31 7.94 0.12
N LYS A 109 -0.66 7.48 1.32
CA LYS A 109 -0.75 8.33 2.52
C LYS A 109 0.32 7.97 3.53
N ILE A 110 1.14 8.96 3.85
CA ILE A 110 2.01 8.92 5.02
C ILE A 110 1.13 9.09 6.26
N GLN A 111 1.23 8.14 7.17
CA GLN A 111 0.49 8.12 8.41
C GLN A 111 1.09 9.10 9.40
N GLN A 112 0.25 9.95 9.98
CA GLN A 112 0.65 10.87 11.05
C GLN A 112 0.76 10.07 12.35
N ILE A 113 1.98 9.70 12.74
CA ILE A 113 2.26 8.92 13.96
C ILE A 113 3.27 9.66 14.83
N PRO A 114 3.20 9.51 16.16
CA PRO A 114 4.21 10.08 17.06
C PRO A 114 5.60 9.46 16.78
N GLU A 115 6.67 10.24 16.96
CA GLU A 115 8.03 9.74 16.78
C GLU A 115 8.39 8.60 17.74
N ARG A 116 7.91 8.70 18.99
CA ARG A 116 8.11 7.68 20.02
C ARG A 116 6.99 6.64 19.98
N ALA A 117 7.40 5.38 20.03
CA ALA A 117 6.46 4.27 20.08
C ALA A 117 5.66 4.27 21.41
N PRO A 118 4.36 3.97 21.38
CA PRO A 118 3.57 3.68 22.58
C PRO A 118 4.14 2.51 23.37
N GLN A 119 3.90 2.47 24.69
CA GLN A 119 4.53 1.49 25.58
C GLN A 119 4.09 0.04 25.31
N SER A 120 2.80 -0.23 25.18
CA SER A 120 2.28 -1.60 25.00
C SER A 120 0.89 -1.64 24.35
N GLY A 121 0.46 -2.86 24.00
CA GLY A 121 -0.88 -3.16 23.54
C GLY A 121 -1.14 -2.85 22.05
N PHE A 122 -2.42 -2.77 21.70
CA PHE A 122 -2.89 -2.56 20.32
C PHE A 122 -2.29 -1.31 19.68
N VAL A 123 -2.19 -0.21 20.44
CA VAL A 123 -1.69 1.08 19.92
C VAL A 123 -0.24 0.97 19.45
N LYS A 124 0.59 0.21 20.17
CA LYS A 124 1.97 -0.07 19.76
C LYS A 124 2.03 -0.86 18.45
N ASN A 125 1.14 -1.84 18.28
CA ASN A 125 1.08 -2.62 17.05
C ASN A 125 0.58 -1.79 15.87
N ALA A 126 -0.48 -0.98 16.04
CA ALA A 126 -0.94 -0.05 15.03
C ALA A 126 0.16 0.95 14.63
N TRP A 127 0.88 1.49 15.62
CA TRP A 127 2.05 2.34 15.41
C TRP A 127 3.13 1.64 14.58
N ARG A 128 3.44 0.36 14.87
CA ARG A 128 4.43 -0.42 14.10
C ARG A 128 4.02 -0.61 12.65
N VAL A 129 2.74 -0.93 12.39
CA VAL A 129 2.24 -1.08 11.00
C VAL A 129 2.34 0.25 10.27
N ALA A 130 1.87 1.34 10.88
CA ALA A 130 1.92 2.67 10.28
C ALA A 130 3.36 3.15 10.05
N LYS A 131 4.27 2.87 10.99
CA LYS A 131 5.71 3.15 10.82
C LYS A 131 6.29 2.36 9.67
N GLY A 132 6.11 1.04 9.63
CA GLY A 132 6.64 0.21 8.54
C GLY A 132 6.07 0.60 7.18
N TRP A 133 4.82 1.04 7.12
CA TRP A 133 4.25 1.63 5.90
C TRP A 133 4.93 2.94 5.51
N ASN A 134 5.11 3.87 6.46
CA ASN A 134 5.80 5.12 6.21
C ASN A 134 7.23 4.90 5.73
N ASP A 135 7.94 3.95 6.36
CA ASP A 135 9.31 3.58 5.99
C ASP A 135 9.30 3.05 4.55
N LEU A 136 8.42 2.11 4.19
CA LEU A 136 8.27 1.59 2.81
C LEU A 136 7.98 2.70 1.76
N VAL A 137 7.17 3.71 2.10
CA VAL A 137 6.84 4.79 1.17
C VAL A 137 7.99 5.80 1.03
N ARG A 138 8.82 5.95 2.07
CA ARG A 138 9.93 6.91 2.11
C ARG A 138 11.28 6.34 1.64
N GLU A 139 11.48 5.03 1.82
CA GLU A 139 12.71 4.30 1.51
C GLU A 139 13.20 4.61 0.09
N GLU A 140 14.37 5.24 -0.08
CA GLU A 140 14.91 5.73 -1.36
C GLU A 140 15.05 4.64 -2.42
#